data_AF-B7PL35-F1
#
_entry.id   AF-B7PL35-F1
#
_cell.length_a   1.000
_cell.length_b   1.000
_cell.length_c   1.000
_cell.angle_alpha   90.00
_cell.angle_beta   90.00
_cell.angle_gamma   90.00
#
_symmetry.space_group_name_H-M   'P 1'
#
loop_
_entity.id
_entity.type
_entity.pdbx_description
1 polymer ?
#
loop_
_entity_poly.entity_id
_entity_poly.type
_entity_poly.pdbx_seq_one_letter_code
_entity_poly.pdbx_strand_id
1 'polypeptide(L)'
;MRVIAIEQQTLYTLRFYMPGGFQRTAANDEHLVVHQSMVSRALHAITTPIIEHLVDRWIRFPATEEEKARAKEGYWGATKISGVITT
;
A
#
# COMPACT_ATOMS: atom_id res chain seq x y z
N MET A 1 5.91 5.13 27.52
CA MET A 1 5.46 4.80 26.14
C MET A 1 6.40 5.51 25.17
N ARG A 2 7.27 4.78 24.47
CA ARG A 2 8.30 5.38 23.60
C ARG A 2 7.62 5.93 22.34
N VAL A 3 7.72 7.23 22.10
CA VAL A 3 7.29 7.82 20.82
C VAL A 3 8.39 7.54 19.81
N ILE A 4 8.05 6.82 18.74
CA ILE A 4 8.96 6.54 17.62
C ILE A 4 8.97 7.74 16.66
N ALA A 5 10.15 8.12 16.19
CA ALA A 5 10.31 9.25 15.27
C ALA A 5 9.61 8.97 13.92
N ILE A 6 9.25 10.02 13.18
CA ILE A 6 8.47 9.89 11.94
C ILE A 6 9.22 9.09 10.87
N GLU A 7 10.55 9.19 10.85
CA GLU A 7 11.44 8.43 9.98
C GLU A 7 11.35 6.94 10.28
N GLN A 8 11.32 6.57 11.57
CA GLN A 8 11.17 5.18 12.00
C GLN A 8 9.77 4.65 11.64
N GLN A 9 8.73 5.47 11.83
CA GLN A 9 7.36 5.13 11.42
C GLN A 9 7.28 4.87 9.92
N THR A 10 7.94 5.72 9.11
CA THR A 10 7.98 5.58 7.65
C THR A 10 8.66 4.28 7.24
N LEU A 11 9.83 3.98 7.81
CA LEU A 11 10.56 2.73 7.52
C LEU A 11 9.76 1.48 7.92
N TYR A 12 9.07 1.52 9.06
CA TYR A 12 8.19 0.43 9.48
C TYR A 12 7.01 0.23 8.54
N THR A 13 6.36 1.31 8.11
CA THR A 13 5.27 1.26 7.12
C THR A 13 5.74 0.70 5.78
N LEU A 14 6.92 1.11 5.29
CA LEU A 14 7.49 0.57 4.05
C LEU A 14 7.84 -0.92 4.17
N ARG A 15 8.44 -1.32 5.30
CA ARG A 15 8.74 -2.74 5.60
C ARG A 15 7.46 -3.57 5.71
N PHE A 16 6.36 -2.98 6.18
CA PHE A 16 5.07 -3.63 6.21
C PHE A 16 4.48 -3.84 4.82
N TYR A 17 4.64 -2.89 3.89
CA TYR A 17 4.13 -3.02 2.50
C TYR A 17 4.96 -3.95 1.61
N MET A 18 6.27 -3.99 1.79
CA MET A 18 7.20 -4.72 0.91
C MET A 18 6.86 -6.21 0.67
N PRO A 19 6.40 -7.00 1.65
CA PRO A 19 6.19 -8.44 1.46
C PRO A 19 4.99 -8.79 0.58
N GLY A 20 4.15 -7.84 0.19
CA GLY A 20 2.99 -8.06 -0.66
C GLY A 20 1.91 -8.99 -0.07
N GLY A 21 2.10 -9.48 1.16
CA GLY A 21 1.24 -10.42 1.84
C GLY A 21 1.03 -10.02 3.30
N PHE A 22 -0.11 -9.39 3.58
CA PHE A 22 -0.58 -9.03 4.92
C PHE A 22 -0.49 -10.19 5.94
N GLN A 23 -0.57 -11.43 5.46
CA GLN A 23 -0.76 -12.61 6.30
C GLN A 23 0.54 -13.23 6.84
N ARG A 24 1.66 -13.15 6.11
CA ARG A 24 2.91 -13.84 6.50
C ARG A 24 3.81 -12.98 7.39
N THR A 25 3.78 -11.67 7.20
CA THR A 25 4.60 -10.73 7.99
C THR A 25 3.98 -10.47 9.36
N ALA A 26 2.66 -10.30 9.44
CA ALA A 26 1.97 -10.06 10.72
C ALA A 26 2.03 -11.27 11.69
N ALA A 27 2.20 -12.48 11.16
CA ALA A 27 2.21 -13.71 11.95
C ALA A 27 3.61 -14.13 12.44
N ASN A 28 4.70 -13.53 11.95
CA ASN A 28 6.07 -14.03 12.17
C ASN A 28 7.10 -12.93 12.52
N ASP A 29 6.69 -11.68 12.73
CA ASP A 29 7.61 -10.58 13.03
C ASP A 29 7.94 -10.52 14.54
N GLU A 30 8.61 -11.55 15.06
CA GLU A 30 9.29 -11.51 16.36
C GLU A 30 10.45 -10.48 16.39
N HIS A 31 10.84 -9.97 15.21
CA HIS A 31 11.92 -9.00 15.02
C HIS A 31 11.52 -7.54 15.25
N LEU A 32 10.23 -7.24 15.33
CA LEU A 32 9.74 -5.94 15.71
C LEU A 32 9.56 -5.90 17.23
N VAL A 33 10.62 -5.48 17.94
CA VAL A 33 10.59 -5.15 19.39
C VAL A 33 9.76 -3.86 19.64
N VAL A 34 8.63 -3.75 18.97
CA VAL A 34 7.65 -2.67 19.09
C VAL A 34 6.29 -3.34 19.14
N HIS A 35 5.58 -3.05 20.24
CA HIS A 35 4.23 -3.57 20.48
C HIS A 35 3.33 -3.34 19.26
N GLN A 36 2.50 -4.31 18.90
CA GLN A 36 1.60 -4.26 17.73
C GLN A 36 0.79 -2.95 17.64
N SER A 37 0.39 -2.38 18.78
CA SER A 37 -0.33 -1.09 18.82
C SER A 37 0.49 0.11 18.31
N MET A 38 1.82 0.08 18.45
CA MET A 38 2.71 1.11 17.93
C MET A 38 2.85 1.03 16.41
N VAL A 39 2.95 -0.20 15.88
CA VAL A 39 2.99 -0.44 14.43
C VAL A 39 1.67 0.01 13.79
N SER A 40 0.53 -0.33 14.40
CA SER A 40 -0.79 0.13 13.93
C SER A 40 -0.90 1.66 13.89
N ARG A 41 -0.44 2.36 14.94
CA ARG A 41 -0.39 3.82 14.97
C ARG A 41 0.52 4.41 13.90
N ALA A 42 1.71 3.83 13.69
CA ALA A 42 2.66 4.27 12.67
C ALA A 42 2.09 4.09 11.27
N LEU A 43 1.44 2.94 11.02
CA LEU A 43 0.73 2.69 9.77
C LEU A 43 -0.34 3.75 9.55
N HIS A 44 -1.19 4.03 10.54
CA HIS A 44 -2.23 5.04 10.38
C HIS A 44 -1.66 6.44 10.12
N ALA A 45 -0.64 6.85 10.89
CA ALA A 45 -0.02 8.16 10.75
C ALA A 45 0.65 8.40 9.39
N ILE A 46 1.17 7.34 8.75
CA ILE A 46 1.84 7.44 7.44
C ILE A 46 0.87 7.15 6.29
N THR A 47 -0.01 6.16 6.42
CA THR A 47 -0.93 5.74 5.35
C THR A 47 -1.98 6.80 5.05
N THR A 48 -2.54 7.44 6.08
CA THR A 48 -3.62 8.41 5.89
C THR A 48 -3.17 9.60 5.02
N PRO A 49 -2.05 10.30 5.31
CA PRO A 49 -1.56 11.36 4.44
C PRO A 49 -1.16 10.89 3.03
N ILE A 50 -0.66 9.65 2.89
CA ILE A 50 -0.36 9.07 1.58
C ILE A 50 -1.65 8.94 0.76
N ILE A 51 -2.71 8.41 1.35
CA ILE A 51 -4.01 8.27 0.69
C ILE A 51 -4.59 9.65 0.35
N GLU A 52 -4.56 10.59 1.31
CA GLU A 52 -5.20 11.90 1.15
C GLU A 52 -4.46 12.83 0.17
N HIS A 53 -3.15 12.68 0.01
CA HIS A 53 -2.34 13.65 -0.75
C HIS A 53 -1.56 13.07 -1.93
N LEU A 54 -1.23 11.78 -1.92
CA LEU A 54 -0.37 11.15 -2.92
C LEU A 54 -1.10 10.14 -3.81
N VAL A 55 -2.10 9.44 -3.30
CA VAL A 55 -2.84 8.43 -4.08
C VAL A 55 -3.55 9.08 -5.26
N ASP A 56 -4.30 10.17 -5.07
CA ASP A 56 -5.00 10.81 -6.21
C ASP A 56 -4.05 11.30 -7.31
N ARG A 57 -2.81 11.64 -6.96
CA ARG A 57 -1.78 12.10 -7.90
C ARG A 57 -1.09 10.97 -8.66
N TRP A 58 -0.81 9.84 -7.99
CA TRP A 58 0.07 8.79 -8.52
C TRP A 58 -0.62 7.44 -8.74
N ILE A 59 -1.71 7.19 -8.03
CA ILE A 59 -2.43 5.92 -8.00
C ILE A 59 -3.94 6.22 -8.11
N ARG A 60 -4.39 6.49 -9.33
CA ARG A 60 -5.81 6.66 -9.62
C ARG A 60 -6.38 5.38 -10.19
N PHE A 61 -7.21 4.70 -9.41
CA PHE A 61 -7.94 3.54 -9.90
C PHE A 61 -9.08 3.99 -10.83
N PRO A 62 -9.33 3.30 -11.95
CA PRO A 62 -10.46 3.59 -12.81
C PRO A 62 -11.77 3.31 -12.05
N ALA A 63 -12.67 4.30 -12.02
CA ALA A 63 -13.90 4.23 -11.24
C ALA A 63 -15.13 3.94 -12.12
N THR A 64 -15.08 4.36 -13.40
CA THR A 64 -16.13 4.14 -14.39
C THR A 64 -15.80 2.97 -15.33
N GLU A 65 -16.82 2.36 -15.94
CA GLU A 65 -16.62 1.29 -16.91
C GLU A 65 -15.81 1.77 -18.12
N GLU A 66 -15.99 3.03 -18.53
CA GLU A 66 -15.21 3.66 -19.60
C GLU A 66 -13.75 3.84 -19.21
N GLU A 67 -13.47 4.24 -17.97
CA GLU A 67 -12.09 4.32 -17.45
C GLU A 67 -11.44 2.94 -17.34
N LYS A 68 -12.19 1.93 -16.88
CA LYS A 68 -11.70 0.54 -16.81
C LYS A 68 -11.34 0.02 -18.20
N ALA A 69 -12.20 0.25 -19.20
CA ALA A 69 -11.96 -0.14 -20.59
C ALA A 69 -10.70 0.52 -21.16
N ARG A 70 -10.53 1.84 -20.98
CA ARG A 70 -9.32 2.57 -21.43
C ARG A 70 -8.06 2.05 -20.74
N ALA A 71 -8.12 1.79 -19.43
CA ALA A 71 -6.99 1.24 -18.69
C ALA A 71 -6.60 -0.16 -19.20
N LYS A 72 -7.60 -0.99 -19.53
CA LYS A 72 -7.39 -2.33 -20.11
C LYS A 72 -6.71 -2.26 -21.48
N GLU A 73 -7.18 -1.37 -22.36
CA GLU A 73 -6.57 -1.16 -23.68
C GLU A 73 -5.14 -0.65 -23.57
N GLY A 74 -4.89 0.34 -22.70
CA GLY A 74 -3.56 0.88 -22.44
C GLY A 74 -2.60 -0.19 -21.89
N TYR A 75 -3.04 -0.97 -20.92
CA TYR A 75 -2.25 -2.06 -20.36
C TYR A 75 -1.93 -3.14 -21.40
N TRP A 76 -2.92 -3.54 -22.20
CA TRP A 76 -2.72 -4.50 -23.29
C TRP A 76 -1.72 -3.97 -24.33
N GLY A 77 -1.85 -2.71 -24.73
CA GLY A 77 -0.92 -2.07 -25.66
C GLY A 77 0.53 -2.03 -25.16
N ALA A 78 0.72 -1.78 -23.85
CA ALA A 78 2.04 -1.69 -23.23
C ALA A 78 2.68 -3.06 -22.94
N THR A 79 1.89 -4.04 -22.50
CA THR A 79 2.43 -5.30 -21.95
C THR A 79 2.17 -6.52 -22.83
N LYS A 80 1.10 -6.51 -23.64
CA LYS A 80 0.57 -7.67 -24.38
C LYS A 80 0.25 -8.89 -23.50
N ILE A 81 0.04 -8.67 -22.20
CA ILE A 81 -0.33 -9.71 -21.25
C ILE A 81 -1.86 -9.78 -21.17
N SER A 82 -2.41 -10.96 -21.46
CA SER A 82 -3.85 -11.23 -21.40
C SER A 82 -4.23 -11.66 -19.99
N GLY A 83 -5.33 -11.12 -19.43
CA GLY A 83 -5.88 -11.60 -18.15
C GLY A 83 -6.22 -10.54 -17.10
N VAL A 84 -6.26 -9.25 -17.42
CA VAL A 84 -6.71 -8.22 -16.46
C VAL A 84 -8.23 -8.33 -16.27
N ILE A 85 -8.66 -8.86 -15.12
CA ILE A 85 -10.05 -8.89 -14.66
C ILE A 85 -10.24 -7.72 -13.69
N THR A 86 -10.93 -6.67 -14.14
CA THR A 86 -11.44 -5.60 -13.27
C THR A 86 -12.95 -5.74 -13.23
N THR A 87 -13.46 -6.51 -12.27
CA THR A 87 -14.88 -6.49 -11.90
C THR A 87 -15.16 -5.22 -11.12
#